data_AF-A0A0G4NBJ0-F1
#
_entry.id   AF-A0A0G4NBJ0-F1
#
_cell.length_a   1.000
_cell.length_b   1.000
_cell.length_c   1.000
_cell.angle_alpha   90.00
_cell.angle_beta   90.00
_cell.angle_gamma   90.00
#
_symmetry.space_group_name_H-M   'P 1'
#
loop_
_entity.id
_entity.type
_entity.pdbx_description
1 polymer ?
#
loop_
_entity_poly.entity_id
_entity_poly.type
_entity_poly.pdbx_seq_one_letter_code
_entity_poly.pdbx_strand_id
1 'polypeptide(L)'
;MRCQIGLVSVLGMLASAHPAPALDARQASGSAVASPAPSDTNNNPQESAVPVITTATGTVATAAPVQATDAPASDGSDSDAAGVAGTVLILARDEYSASLGSAGLVGYGINYEHYIVPKEGRDLPKLNSTLKHGNYGGIIVTDALAYEYDDGWHSAFSSEQWAAIHSYQADFRVRMVRINEYPGPQFGVTTVGGGCCGAGVEQLISFTDVSAFPTANIKKNAGADFRVRMVRINEYPGPQFGVTTVGGGCCGAGVEQLISFTDVSAFPSANIKKNAGVTSQGLWHYPASRGT
;
A
#
# COMPACT_ATOMS: atom_id res chain seq x y z
N MET A 1 -24.56 25.82 11.56
CA MET A 1 -24.19 25.67 12.99
C MET A 1 -22.70 25.42 13.05
N ARG A 2 -21.94 26.33 13.65
CA ARG A 2 -20.49 26.18 13.82
C ARG A 2 -20.25 25.41 15.12
N CYS A 3 -19.68 24.21 15.03
CA CYS A 3 -19.22 23.48 16.20
C CYS A 3 -17.79 23.95 16.51
N GLN A 4 -17.65 24.69 17.60
CA GLN A 4 -16.40 25.17 18.16
C GLN A 4 -15.78 24.01 18.95
N ILE A 5 -14.67 23.44 18.49
CA ILE A 5 -13.90 22.47 19.27
C ILE A 5 -12.80 23.23 20.00
N GLY A 6 -12.84 23.11 21.33
CA GLY A 6 -12.02 23.82 22.28
C GLY A 6 -10.53 23.50 22.14
N LEU A 7 -9.76 24.57 22.19
CA LEU A 7 -8.33 24.60 22.40
C LEU A 7 -8.02 24.15 23.83
N VAL A 8 -7.39 22.99 24.01
CA VAL A 8 -6.65 22.70 25.25
C VAL A 8 -5.17 22.65 24.89
N SER A 9 -4.50 23.74 25.27
CA SER A 9 -3.06 23.88 25.27
C SER A 9 -2.48 23.01 26.39
N VAL A 10 -1.58 22.07 26.06
CA VAL A 10 -0.56 21.61 27.00
C VAL A 10 0.77 21.64 26.26
N LEU A 11 1.53 22.68 26.59
CA LEU A 11 2.91 22.87 26.21
C LEU A 11 3.80 22.18 27.25
N GLY A 12 4.64 21.26 26.78
CA GLY A 12 5.94 20.95 27.38
C GLY A 12 6.05 19.62 28.16
N MET A 13 6.77 18.66 27.58
CA MET A 13 7.95 18.09 28.25
C MET A 13 8.86 17.33 27.27
N LEU A 14 10.14 17.67 27.33
CA LEU A 14 11.25 17.03 26.63
C LEU A 14 11.59 15.66 27.27
N ALA A 15 12.10 14.76 26.42
CA ALA A 15 13.14 13.76 26.65
C ALA A 15 13.05 12.83 27.88
N SER A 16 12.87 11.52 27.64
CA SER A 16 13.83 10.45 28.01
C SER A 16 13.23 9.06 27.72
N ALA A 17 14.07 8.18 27.16
CA ALA A 17 13.80 6.76 27.06
C ALA A 17 13.80 6.12 28.46
N HIS A 18 12.99 5.07 28.69
CA HIS A 18 13.21 3.87 29.55
C HIS A 18 11.94 2.99 29.59
N PRO A 19 12.00 1.70 30.02
CA PRO A 19 11.35 0.57 29.35
C PRO A 19 10.01 0.12 29.95
N ALA A 20 9.32 -0.74 29.20
CA ALA A 20 8.03 -1.35 29.53
C ALA A 20 8.06 -2.20 30.83
N PRO A 21 7.04 -2.11 31.70
CA PRO A 21 6.85 -3.06 32.78
C PRO A 21 6.07 -4.29 32.33
N ALA A 22 6.57 -5.46 32.74
CA ALA A 22 5.85 -6.72 32.72
C ALA A 22 4.65 -6.66 33.67
N LEU A 23 3.51 -7.22 33.26
CA LEU A 23 2.36 -7.42 34.15
C LEU A 23 2.20 -8.90 34.50
N ASP A 24 2.38 -9.12 35.79
CA ASP A 24 2.17 -10.31 36.59
C ASP A 24 0.69 -10.69 36.66
N ALA A 25 0.44 -12.00 36.72
CA ALA A 25 -0.88 -12.60 36.74
C ALA A 25 -1.36 -12.83 38.17
N ARG A 26 -2.55 -12.33 38.53
CA ARG A 26 -3.30 -12.74 39.74
C ARG A 26 -4.82 -12.78 39.52
N GLN A 27 -5.28 -13.97 39.14
CA GLN A 27 -6.34 -14.83 39.72
C GLN A 27 -7.55 -14.25 40.49
N ALA A 28 -8.74 -14.83 40.17
CA ALA A 28 -9.96 -15.14 40.96
C ALA A 28 -11.27 -14.65 40.28
N SER A 29 -12.39 -15.37 40.11
CA SER A 29 -12.87 -16.69 40.58
C SER A 29 -14.21 -17.08 39.88
N GLY A 30 -14.52 -18.39 39.86
CA GLY A 30 -15.86 -19.02 39.72
C GLY A 30 -16.28 -19.44 38.30
N SER A 31 -16.78 -20.64 37.97
CA SER A 31 -17.07 -21.90 38.68
C SER A 31 -17.27 -22.98 37.59
N ALA A 32 -16.65 -24.15 37.73
CA ALA A 32 -16.72 -25.27 36.78
C ALA A 32 -17.69 -26.37 37.24
N VAL A 33 -18.26 -27.13 36.29
CA VAL A 33 -18.96 -28.40 36.52
C VAL A 33 -18.33 -29.52 35.66
N ALA A 34 -17.64 -30.43 36.37
CA ALA A 34 -17.34 -31.87 36.19
C ALA A 34 -17.28 -32.57 34.80
N SER A 35 -16.07 -33.05 34.44
CA SER A 35 -15.55 -34.43 34.17
C SER A 35 -16.52 -35.64 34.06
N PRO A 36 -16.14 -36.78 33.37
CA PRO A 36 -14.86 -37.50 33.55
C PRO A 36 -14.15 -38.15 32.33
N ALA A 37 -12.88 -38.53 32.59
CA ALA A 37 -11.93 -39.29 31.74
C ALA A 37 -12.16 -40.82 31.74
N PRO A 38 -11.38 -41.60 30.96
CA PRO A 38 -10.25 -42.40 31.50
C PRO A 38 -8.96 -42.39 30.62
N SER A 39 -7.75 -42.30 31.20
CA SER A 39 -6.74 -43.38 31.49
C SER A 39 -6.01 -43.91 30.23
N ASP A 40 -4.68 -43.89 30.04
CA ASP A 40 -3.60 -44.66 30.71
C ASP A 40 -2.19 -44.08 30.35
N THR A 41 -1.30 -43.75 31.30
CA THR A 41 -0.10 -44.47 31.83
C THR A 41 1.03 -44.90 30.85
N ASN A 42 2.24 -44.29 30.95
CA ASN A 42 3.51 -44.97 31.37
C ASN A 42 4.84 -44.17 31.15
N ASN A 43 5.56 -43.97 32.26
CA ASN A 43 7.00 -44.03 32.62
C ASN A 43 8.21 -43.65 31.70
N ASN A 44 9.06 -42.81 32.31
CA ASN A 44 10.47 -42.29 32.18
C ASN A 44 11.63 -43.36 32.13
N PRO A 45 12.99 -43.08 32.17
CA PRO A 45 13.92 -41.97 31.77
C PRO A 45 15.22 -42.38 30.97
N GLN A 46 16.15 -41.40 30.75
CA GLN A 46 17.63 -41.46 30.51
C GLN A 46 18.14 -41.75 29.07
N GLU A 47 19.31 -41.31 28.58
CA GLU A 47 20.35 -40.31 28.89
C GLU A 47 21.40 -40.32 27.74
N SER A 48 22.00 -39.16 27.45
CA SER A 48 23.35 -38.84 26.94
C SER A 48 24.21 -39.89 26.18
N ALA A 49 24.74 -39.50 25.02
CA ALA A 49 26.12 -39.81 24.63
C ALA A 49 26.68 -38.85 23.57
N VAL A 50 27.86 -38.30 23.87
CA VAL A 50 28.78 -37.51 23.03
C VAL A 50 29.88 -38.44 22.49
N PRO A 51 30.49 -38.18 21.32
CA PRO A 51 31.89 -38.58 21.06
C PRO A 51 32.73 -37.32 20.72
N VAL A 52 33.67 -36.90 21.59
CA VAL A 52 35.10 -37.25 21.66
C VAL A 52 35.93 -36.86 20.42
N ILE A 53 36.84 -35.92 20.67
CA ILE A 53 37.88 -35.33 19.83
C ILE A 53 39.02 -36.32 19.60
N THR A 54 39.56 -36.39 18.37
CA THR A 54 40.87 -36.98 18.08
C THR A 54 41.74 -35.96 17.35
N THR A 55 42.85 -35.60 17.98
CA THR A 55 43.95 -34.78 17.47
C THR A 55 44.94 -35.63 16.67
N ALA A 56 45.38 -35.14 15.51
CA ALA A 56 46.56 -35.63 14.81
C ALA A 56 47.49 -34.46 14.47
N THR A 57 48.76 -34.63 14.83
CA THR A 57 49.89 -33.70 14.70
C THR A 57 50.76 -34.05 13.48
N GLY A 58 51.37 -33.02 12.88
CA GLY A 58 52.43 -33.09 11.86
C GLY A 58 52.09 -32.22 10.64
N THR A 59 52.94 -31.36 10.08
CA THR A 59 54.37 -31.06 10.27
C THR A 59 54.64 -29.68 9.63
N VAL A 60 55.62 -28.94 10.14
CA VAL A 60 56.06 -27.63 9.65
C VAL A 60 56.81 -27.76 8.31
N ALA A 61 56.47 -26.93 7.32
CA ALA A 61 57.25 -26.71 6.11
C ALA A 61 57.59 -25.22 5.95
N THR A 62 58.86 -24.97 5.65
CA THR A 62 59.58 -23.70 5.61
C THR A 62 59.23 -22.84 4.38
N ALA A 63 59.26 -21.52 4.60
CA ALA A 63 58.90 -20.46 3.65
C ALA A 63 59.89 -20.28 2.50
N ALA A 64 59.37 -19.85 1.34
CA ALA A 64 60.10 -19.20 0.26
C ALA A 64 59.55 -17.77 0.05
N PRO A 65 60.39 -16.75 -0.22
CA PRO A 65 59.94 -15.37 -0.33
C PRO A 65 59.43 -15.12 -1.76
N VAL A 66 58.24 -14.52 -1.88
CA VAL A 66 57.76 -13.94 -3.14
C VAL A 66 57.39 -12.48 -2.90
N GLN A 67 57.90 -11.67 -3.82
CA GLN A 67 58.05 -10.22 -3.77
C GLN A 67 56.71 -9.49 -3.71
N ALA A 68 56.71 -8.39 -2.96
CA ALA A 68 55.66 -7.38 -2.96
C ALA A 68 55.58 -6.68 -4.32
N THR A 69 54.39 -6.68 -4.90
CA THR A 69 53.96 -5.67 -5.86
C THR A 69 52.67 -5.08 -5.33
N ASP A 70 52.79 -3.90 -4.72
CA ASP A 70 51.66 -3.05 -4.34
C ASP A 70 50.87 -2.66 -5.59
N ALA A 71 49.69 -3.25 -5.74
CA ALA A 71 48.55 -2.56 -6.32
C ALA A 71 47.61 -2.25 -5.14
N PRO A 72 47.06 -1.03 -5.01
CA PRO A 72 46.02 -0.82 -4.03
C PRO A 72 44.86 -1.70 -4.45
N ALA A 73 44.66 -2.81 -3.75
CA ALA A 73 43.38 -3.45 -3.70
C ALA A 73 42.41 -2.33 -3.31
N SER A 74 41.50 -1.97 -4.21
CA SER A 74 40.29 -1.29 -3.78
C SER A 74 39.71 -2.24 -2.76
N ASP A 75 39.87 -1.89 -1.50
CA ASP A 75 39.14 -2.47 -0.39
C ASP A 75 37.67 -2.16 -0.71
N GLY A 76 37.09 -3.00 -1.56
CA GLY A 76 35.68 -3.10 -1.76
C GLY A 76 35.22 -3.53 -0.39
N SER A 77 34.87 -2.55 0.42
CA SER A 77 34.17 -2.75 1.67
C SER A 77 33.06 -3.74 1.33
N ASP A 78 33.26 -4.98 1.75
CA ASP A 78 32.23 -5.98 1.75
C ASP A 78 31.17 -5.35 2.64
N SER A 79 30.17 -4.75 2.00
CA SER A 79 29.05 -4.16 2.70
C SER A 79 28.32 -5.36 3.27
N ASP A 80 28.70 -5.74 4.49
CA ASP A 80 28.02 -6.72 5.33
C ASP A 80 26.56 -6.31 5.61
N ALA A 81 26.17 -5.12 5.14
CA ALA A 81 24.81 -4.63 5.06
C ALA A 81 23.98 -5.46 4.07
N ALA A 82 22.89 -6.03 4.58
CA ALA A 82 21.85 -6.60 3.74
C ALA A 82 21.35 -5.56 2.71
N GLY A 83 21.34 -5.94 1.44
CA GLY A 83 20.82 -5.12 0.34
C GLY A 83 19.38 -5.52 -0.04
N VAL A 84 18.67 -4.60 -0.70
CA VAL A 84 17.31 -4.84 -1.22
C VAL A 84 17.22 -4.46 -2.70
N ALA A 85 16.45 -5.22 -3.48
CA ALA A 85 16.11 -4.81 -4.84
C ALA A 85 15.18 -3.59 -4.84
N GLY A 86 15.24 -2.77 -5.89
CA GLY A 86 14.38 -1.58 -6.07
C GLY A 86 12.93 -1.89 -6.47
N THR A 87 12.47 -3.13 -6.30
CA THR A 87 11.12 -3.58 -6.65
C THR A 87 10.20 -3.47 -5.44
N VAL A 88 8.97 -2.98 -5.65
CA VAL A 88 7.91 -2.96 -4.63
C VAL A 88 7.00 -4.18 -4.78
N LEU A 89 6.82 -4.94 -3.70
CA LEU A 89 5.84 -6.02 -3.65
C LEU A 89 4.45 -5.46 -3.34
N ILE A 90 3.45 -5.80 -4.15
CA ILE A 90 2.06 -5.43 -3.92
C ILE A 90 1.25 -6.69 -3.63
N LEU A 91 0.84 -6.83 -2.37
CA LEU A 91 -0.04 -7.89 -1.90
C LEU A 91 -1.50 -7.43 -2.06
N ALA A 92 -2.27 -8.20 -2.83
CA ALA A 92 -3.63 -7.84 -3.21
C ALA A 92 -4.54 -9.07 -3.33
N ARG A 93 -5.86 -8.87 -3.26
CA ARG A 93 -6.87 -9.94 -3.38
C ARG A 93 -7.17 -10.29 -4.83
N ASP A 94 -7.10 -9.29 -5.69
CA ASP A 94 -7.35 -9.38 -7.11
C ASP A 94 -6.57 -8.27 -7.85
N GLU A 95 -6.59 -8.33 -9.19
CA GLU A 95 -5.87 -7.38 -10.02
C GLU A 95 -6.41 -5.94 -9.87
N TYR A 96 -7.69 -5.79 -9.55
CA TYR A 96 -8.29 -4.48 -9.32
C TYR A 96 -7.70 -3.83 -8.06
N SER A 97 -7.68 -4.53 -6.92
CA SER A 97 -7.08 -4.01 -5.69
C SER A 97 -5.57 -3.80 -5.84
N ALA A 98 -4.87 -4.67 -6.60
CA ALA A 98 -3.46 -4.49 -6.93
C ALA A 98 -3.21 -3.19 -7.71
N SER A 99 -4.06 -2.91 -8.71
CA SER A 99 -3.95 -1.70 -9.53
C SER A 99 -4.09 -0.40 -8.73
N LEU A 100 -4.89 -0.40 -7.66
CA LEU A 100 -5.00 0.74 -6.74
C LEU A 100 -3.70 0.99 -5.98
N GLY A 101 -2.97 -0.07 -5.64
CA GLY A 101 -1.65 0.00 -5.00
C GLY A 101 -0.53 0.43 -5.95
N SER A 102 -0.60 0.06 -7.24
CA SER A 102 0.45 0.35 -8.23
C SER A 102 0.26 1.65 -9.01
N ALA A 103 -0.94 2.23 -9.05
CA ALA A 103 -1.24 3.41 -9.87
C ALA A 103 -0.23 4.55 -9.70
N GLY A 104 0.17 4.83 -8.46
CA GLY A 104 1.21 5.83 -8.18
C GLY A 104 2.59 5.40 -8.71
N LEU A 105 2.99 4.15 -8.48
CA LEU A 105 4.30 3.63 -8.89
C LEU A 105 4.50 3.66 -10.41
N VAL A 106 3.44 3.38 -11.18
CA VAL A 106 3.43 3.52 -12.64
C VAL A 106 3.78 4.95 -13.05
N GLY A 107 3.18 5.96 -12.40
CA GLY A 107 3.45 7.37 -12.68
C GLY A 107 4.89 7.79 -12.38
N TYR A 108 5.56 7.13 -11.43
CA TYR A 108 6.95 7.39 -11.08
C TYR A 108 7.96 6.47 -11.79
N GLY A 109 7.50 5.49 -12.59
CA GLY A 109 8.37 4.50 -13.21
C GLY A 109 9.08 3.58 -12.20
N ILE A 110 8.49 3.38 -11.02
CA ILE A 110 9.04 2.50 -9.98
C ILE A 110 8.67 1.05 -10.32
N ASN A 111 9.64 0.15 -10.27
CA ASN A 111 9.40 -1.27 -10.49
C ASN A 111 8.54 -1.88 -9.37
N TYR A 112 7.56 -2.70 -9.76
CA TYR A 112 6.67 -3.38 -8.82
C TYR A 112 6.30 -4.77 -9.31
N GLU A 113 5.81 -5.60 -8.38
CA GLU A 113 5.26 -6.93 -8.64
C GLU A 113 3.89 -7.03 -7.98
N HIS A 114 2.87 -7.41 -8.76
CA HIS A 114 1.57 -7.81 -8.21
C HIS A 114 1.64 -9.26 -7.73
N TYR A 115 1.24 -9.49 -6.48
CA TYR A 115 1.11 -10.82 -5.91
C TYR A 115 -0.31 -11.03 -5.40
N ILE A 116 -1.10 -11.71 -6.22
CA ILE A 116 -2.52 -11.93 -5.96
C ILE A 116 -2.70 -13.12 -5.01
N VAL A 117 -3.42 -12.89 -3.91
CA VAL A 117 -3.69 -13.84 -2.84
C VAL A 117 -5.20 -14.14 -2.83
N PRO A 118 -5.62 -15.33 -3.28
CA PRO A 118 -7.03 -15.69 -3.32
C PRO A 118 -7.57 -15.97 -1.90
N LYS A 119 -8.89 -16.14 -1.78
CA LYS A 119 -9.57 -16.34 -0.49
C LYS A 119 -9.09 -17.60 0.24
N GLU A 120 -8.78 -18.66 -0.48
CA GLU A 120 -8.20 -19.90 0.05
C GLU A 120 -6.76 -19.74 0.55
N GLY A 121 -6.16 -18.56 0.34
CA GLY A 121 -4.77 -18.28 0.69
C GLY A 121 -3.79 -18.84 -0.36
N ARG A 122 -2.52 -18.50 -0.16
CA ARG A 122 -1.38 -19.08 -0.89
C ARG A 122 -0.10 -18.82 -0.11
N ASP A 123 0.98 -19.51 -0.48
CA ASP A 123 2.30 -19.26 0.10
C ASP A 123 2.77 -17.81 -0.15
N LEU A 124 3.71 -17.34 0.68
CA LEU A 124 4.39 -16.07 0.44
C LEU A 124 5.29 -16.17 -0.80
N PRO A 125 5.47 -15.09 -1.56
CA PRO A 125 6.55 -15.04 -2.53
C PRO A 125 7.89 -15.14 -1.79
N LYS A 126 8.94 -15.53 -2.51
CA LYS A 126 10.29 -15.58 -1.94
C LYS A 126 10.74 -14.14 -1.59
N LEU A 127 10.65 -13.77 -0.31
CA LEU A 127 10.95 -12.40 0.14
C LEU A 127 12.44 -12.06 0.05
N ASN A 128 13.32 -13.04 0.24
CA ASN A 128 14.78 -12.86 0.16
C ASN A 128 15.44 -14.07 -0.52
N SER A 129 16.51 -13.80 -1.27
CA SER A 129 17.25 -14.86 -1.96
C SER A 129 18.40 -15.42 -1.12
N THR A 130 18.94 -14.61 -0.22
CA THR A 130 19.97 -14.97 0.77
C THR A 130 19.70 -14.23 2.08
N LEU A 131 20.50 -14.49 3.13
CA LEU A 131 20.44 -13.73 4.39
C LEU A 131 20.79 -12.25 4.23
N LYS A 132 21.41 -11.86 3.12
CA LYS A 132 21.86 -10.48 2.85
C LYS A 132 21.22 -9.86 1.61
N HIS A 133 20.28 -10.55 0.96
CA HIS A 133 19.66 -10.04 -0.26
C HIS A 133 18.13 -10.19 -0.21
N GLY A 134 17.44 -9.08 0.06
CA GLY A 134 15.99 -8.95 0.01
C GLY A 134 15.52 -8.67 -1.42
N ASN A 135 14.47 -9.36 -1.85
CA ASN A 135 13.96 -9.26 -3.22
C ASN A 135 13.03 -8.04 -3.41
N TYR A 136 12.64 -7.34 -2.34
CA TYR A 136 11.71 -6.22 -2.39
C TYR A 136 12.11 -5.05 -1.46
N GLY A 137 12.23 -3.84 -2.00
CA GLY A 137 12.61 -2.63 -1.26
C GLY A 137 11.43 -1.90 -0.61
N GLY A 138 10.21 -2.32 -0.91
CA GLY A 138 8.98 -1.79 -0.34
C GLY A 138 7.85 -2.81 -0.43
N ILE A 139 6.89 -2.72 0.49
CA ILE A 139 5.70 -3.58 0.48
C ILE A 139 4.45 -2.69 0.54
N ILE A 140 3.47 -2.97 -0.31
CA ILE A 140 2.13 -2.39 -0.25
C ILE A 140 1.14 -3.53 -0.05
N VAL A 141 0.21 -3.35 0.88
CA VAL A 141 -0.91 -4.28 1.09
C VAL A 141 -2.20 -3.52 0.86
N THR A 142 -3.10 -4.12 0.08
CA THR A 142 -4.45 -3.61 -0.13
C THR A 142 -5.47 -4.48 0.59
N ASP A 143 -6.48 -3.85 1.20
CA ASP A 143 -7.61 -4.49 1.88
C ASP A 143 -7.22 -5.45 3.02
N ALA A 144 -6.00 -5.36 3.56
CA ALA A 144 -5.42 -6.35 4.49
C ALA A 144 -5.43 -7.81 3.97
N LEU A 145 -5.63 -8.00 2.66
CA LEU A 145 -6.00 -9.29 2.07
C LEU A 145 -7.24 -9.92 2.73
N ALA A 146 -8.17 -9.11 3.24
CA ALA A 146 -9.31 -9.57 4.01
C ALA A 146 -10.44 -10.08 3.12
N TYR A 147 -10.98 -11.22 3.51
CA TYR A 147 -12.20 -11.80 2.95
C TYR A 147 -13.19 -12.10 4.07
N GLU A 148 -14.46 -12.23 3.70
CA GLU A 148 -15.50 -12.71 4.60
C GLU A 148 -15.52 -14.23 4.60
N TYR A 149 -15.31 -14.84 5.75
CA TYR A 149 -15.46 -16.26 6.02
C TYR A 149 -16.67 -16.49 6.93
N ASP A 150 -17.00 -17.76 7.19
CA ASP A 150 -18.19 -18.11 8.00
C ASP A 150 -18.08 -17.60 9.45
N ASP A 151 -16.86 -17.39 9.94
CA ASP A 151 -16.53 -16.86 11.27
C ASP A 151 -16.19 -15.35 11.26
N GLY A 152 -16.28 -14.70 10.11
CA GLY A 152 -16.15 -13.24 9.97
C GLY A 152 -15.05 -12.79 9.02
N TRP A 153 -14.69 -11.51 9.13
CA TRP A 153 -13.69 -10.90 8.26
C TRP A 153 -12.28 -11.10 8.81
N HIS A 154 -11.43 -11.76 8.04
CA HIS A 154 -10.00 -11.88 8.37
C HIS A 154 -9.14 -11.98 7.11
N SER A 155 -7.83 -11.83 7.28
CA SER A 155 -6.85 -11.93 6.19
C SER A 155 -6.80 -13.35 5.62
N ALA A 156 -6.58 -13.47 4.31
CA ALA A 156 -6.27 -14.75 3.66
C ALA A 156 -4.85 -15.25 4.01
N PHE A 157 -3.97 -14.39 4.51
CA PHE A 157 -2.68 -14.80 5.06
C PHE A 157 -2.79 -15.14 6.54
N SER A 158 -2.09 -16.21 6.93
CA SER A 158 -2.00 -16.66 8.32
C SER A 158 -1.18 -15.68 9.18
N SER A 159 -1.28 -15.83 10.50
CA SER A 159 -0.48 -15.04 11.44
C SER A 159 1.02 -15.26 11.26
N GLU A 160 1.44 -16.48 10.91
CA GLU A 160 2.84 -16.83 10.62
C GLU A 160 3.35 -16.13 9.36
N GLN A 161 2.51 -16.02 8.32
CA GLN A 161 2.86 -15.31 7.10
C GLN A 161 3.01 -13.80 7.37
N TRP A 162 2.10 -13.21 8.15
CA TRP A 162 2.25 -11.82 8.60
C TRP A 162 3.51 -11.61 9.43
N ALA A 163 3.82 -12.53 10.36
CA ALA A 163 5.04 -12.48 11.14
C ALA A 163 6.29 -12.55 10.25
N ALA A 164 6.32 -13.41 9.23
CA ALA A 164 7.43 -13.51 8.29
C ALA A 164 7.63 -12.20 7.49
N ILE A 165 6.54 -11.53 7.10
CA ILE A 165 6.65 -10.22 6.45
C ILE A 165 7.22 -9.17 7.41
N HIS A 166 6.79 -9.15 8.68
CA HIS A 166 7.34 -8.21 9.67
C HIS A 166 8.81 -8.48 9.99
N SER A 167 9.22 -9.75 10.07
CA SER A 167 10.64 -10.12 10.19
C SER A 167 11.45 -9.62 9.00
N TYR A 168 10.94 -9.80 7.77
CA TYR A 168 11.57 -9.26 6.57
C TYR A 168 11.74 -7.74 6.62
N GLN A 169 10.73 -7.00 7.11
CA GLN A 169 10.85 -5.56 7.32
C GLN A 169 11.96 -5.18 8.31
N ALA A 170 12.10 -5.93 9.40
CA ALA A 170 13.13 -5.68 10.41
C ALA A 170 14.54 -6.01 9.89
N ASP A 171 14.71 -7.16 9.26
CA ASP A 171 16.01 -7.67 8.78
C ASP A 171 16.57 -6.82 7.63
N PHE A 172 15.70 -6.43 6.69
CA PHE A 172 16.10 -5.70 5.48
C PHE A 172 15.78 -4.19 5.53
N ARG A 173 15.25 -3.70 6.66
CA ARG A 173 14.85 -2.29 6.87
C ARG A 173 13.83 -1.79 5.83
N VAL A 174 12.92 -2.67 5.42
CA VAL A 174 11.87 -2.40 4.43
C VAL A 174 10.63 -1.83 5.12
N ARG A 175 10.01 -0.83 4.49
CA ARG A 175 8.76 -0.23 4.98
C ARG A 175 7.55 -0.82 4.26
N MET A 176 6.45 -0.94 5.00
CA MET A 176 5.16 -1.40 4.49
C MET A 176 4.14 -0.27 4.54
N VAL A 177 3.30 -0.18 3.50
CA VAL A 177 2.13 0.69 3.44
C VAL A 177 0.87 -0.18 3.41
N ARG A 178 -0.14 0.19 4.20
CA ARG A 178 -1.44 -0.48 4.27
C ARG A 178 -2.52 0.47 3.72
N ILE A 179 -3.23 0.04 2.68
CA ILE A 179 -4.24 0.87 2.00
C ILE A 179 -5.60 0.16 2.08
N ASN A 180 -6.65 0.95 2.32
CA ASN A 180 -8.03 0.49 2.46
C ASN A 180 -8.21 -0.59 3.54
N GLU A 181 -7.60 -0.37 4.71
CA GLU A 181 -7.70 -1.29 5.83
C GLU A 181 -8.50 -0.68 6.98
N TYR A 182 -9.30 -1.51 7.62
CA TYR A 182 -10.11 -1.12 8.77
C TYR A 182 -9.23 -0.68 9.95
N PRO A 183 -9.46 0.51 10.55
CA PRO A 183 -8.68 0.98 11.70
C PRO A 183 -8.84 0.05 12.90
N GLY A 184 -7.72 -0.33 13.52
CA GLY A 184 -7.74 -1.25 14.65
C GLY A 184 -6.50 -1.15 15.53
N PRO A 185 -6.45 -1.94 16.62
CA PRO A 185 -5.34 -1.92 17.57
C PRO A 185 -3.97 -2.16 16.95
N GLN A 186 -3.88 -2.92 15.85
CA GLN A 186 -2.62 -3.13 15.13
C GLN A 186 -2.02 -1.84 14.55
N PHE A 187 -2.83 -0.78 14.42
CA PHE A 187 -2.41 0.56 13.98
C PHE A 187 -2.37 1.59 15.11
N GLY A 188 -2.59 1.18 16.37
CA GLY A 188 -2.63 2.08 17.52
C GLY A 188 -3.81 3.05 17.51
N VAL A 189 -4.89 2.73 16.80
CA VAL A 189 -6.08 3.58 16.66
C VAL A 189 -7.37 2.78 16.89
N THR A 190 -8.47 3.51 17.11
CA THR A 190 -9.82 2.96 17.20
C THR A 190 -10.77 3.75 16.31
N THR A 191 -11.86 3.14 15.89
CA THR A 191 -12.89 3.81 15.09
C THR A 191 -13.80 4.68 15.97
N VAL A 192 -14.13 5.88 15.49
CA VAL A 192 -15.01 6.83 16.21
C VAL A 192 -16.49 6.75 15.80
N GLY A 193 -16.90 5.67 15.10
CA GLY A 193 -18.27 5.48 14.63
C GLY A 193 -18.37 4.45 13.49
N GLY A 194 -19.47 4.53 12.72
CA GLY A 194 -19.69 3.73 11.51
C GLY A 194 -18.89 4.22 10.29
N GLY A 195 -19.37 3.90 9.08
CA GLY A 195 -18.73 4.31 7.82
C GLY A 195 -18.56 5.82 7.65
N CYS A 196 -17.82 6.25 6.63
CA CYS A 196 -17.39 7.64 6.47
C CYS A 196 -18.55 8.61 6.17
N CYS A 197 -19.24 8.43 5.04
CA CYS A 197 -20.18 9.39 4.48
C CYS A 197 -21.26 8.69 3.66
N GLY A 198 -22.48 9.24 3.67
CA GLY A 198 -23.55 8.84 2.76
C GLY A 198 -23.37 9.44 1.36
N ALA A 199 -24.21 9.03 0.42
CA ALA A 199 -24.20 9.58 -0.93
C ALA A 199 -24.38 11.11 -0.92
N GLY A 200 -23.51 11.82 -1.64
CA GLY A 200 -23.55 13.29 -1.76
C GLY A 200 -23.04 14.06 -0.53
N VAL A 201 -22.52 13.37 0.49
CA VAL A 201 -21.88 14.00 1.65
C VAL A 201 -20.37 14.04 1.44
N GLU A 202 -19.81 15.25 1.49
CA GLU A 202 -18.37 15.48 1.35
C GLU A 202 -17.67 15.49 2.71
N GLN A 203 -16.46 14.92 2.75
CA GLN A 203 -15.58 14.98 3.92
C GLN A 203 -14.15 15.28 3.46
N LEU A 204 -13.74 16.53 3.67
CA LEU A 204 -12.40 16.95 3.32
C LEU A 204 -11.35 16.24 4.18
N ILE A 205 -10.33 15.72 3.51
CA ILE A 205 -9.14 15.15 4.15
C ILE A 205 -7.92 16.04 3.84
N SER A 206 -6.95 16.08 4.74
CA SER A 206 -5.69 16.79 4.49
C SER A 206 -4.54 16.17 5.27
N PHE A 207 -3.33 16.30 4.73
CA PHE A 207 -2.12 15.93 5.46
C PHE A 207 -1.82 16.98 6.52
N THR A 208 -1.87 16.60 7.79
CA THR A 208 -1.54 17.46 8.92
C THR A 208 -0.07 17.35 9.33
N ASP A 209 0.63 16.32 8.88
CA ASP A 209 2.08 16.20 9.00
C ASP A 209 2.64 15.49 7.75
N VAL A 210 3.73 16.05 7.22
CA VAL A 210 4.44 15.56 6.02
C VAL A 210 5.95 15.44 6.26
N SER A 211 6.38 15.64 7.51
CA SER A 211 7.79 15.68 7.90
C SER A 211 8.53 14.36 7.65
N ALA A 212 7.81 13.24 7.63
CA ALA A 212 8.36 11.92 7.34
C ALA A 212 8.71 11.70 5.84
N PHE A 213 8.20 12.55 4.95
CA PHE A 213 8.37 12.46 3.50
C PHE A 213 8.54 13.87 2.88
N PRO A 214 9.55 14.64 3.31
CA PRO A 214 9.68 16.05 2.93
C PRO A 214 9.92 16.24 1.43
N THR A 215 10.47 15.24 0.76
CA THR A 215 10.73 15.24 -0.69
C THR A 215 9.49 14.98 -1.54
N ALA A 216 8.37 14.56 -0.94
CA ALA A 216 7.11 14.35 -1.66
C ALA A 216 6.45 15.67 -2.11
N ASN A 217 6.92 16.82 -1.60
CA ASN A 217 6.41 18.15 -1.92
C ASN A 217 4.90 18.33 -1.68
N ILE A 218 4.35 17.60 -0.70
CA ILE A 218 2.94 17.68 -0.31
C ILE A 218 2.72 18.93 0.55
N LYS A 219 1.73 19.75 0.18
CA LYS A 219 1.33 20.93 0.97
C LYS A 219 0.50 20.50 2.19
N LYS A 220 1.02 20.75 3.39
CA LYS A 220 0.33 20.52 4.66
C LYS A 220 -0.94 21.38 4.77
N ASN A 221 -2.00 20.81 5.35
CA ASN A 221 -3.31 21.43 5.59
C ASN A 221 -4.03 21.95 4.33
N ALA A 222 -3.57 21.57 3.14
CA ALA A 222 -4.35 21.79 1.93
C ALA A 222 -5.46 20.73 1.90
N GLY A 223 -6.71 21.17 2.02
CA GLY A 223 -7.86 20.28 1.87
C GLY A 223 -7.82 19.61 0.49
N ALA A 224 -7.70 18.29 0.47
CA ALA A 224 -7.89 17.51 -0.73
C ALA A 224 -9.41 17.38 -0.96
N ASP A 225 -9.92 18.24 -1.82
CA ASP A 225 -11.08 17.94 -2.64
C ASP A 225 -10.48 17.41 -3.94
N PHE A 226 -10.72 16.13 -4.28
CA PHE A 226 -10.20 15.51 -5.50
C PHE A 226 -10.94 16.06 -6.72
N ARG A 227 -10.79 17.36 -7.00
CA ARG A 227 -11.37 18.16 -8.10
C ARG A 227 -10.85 17.74 -9.48
N VAL A 228 -10.74 16.43 -9.71
CA VAL A 228 -10.49 15.82 -11.01
C VAL A 228 -11.75 16.04 -11.83
N ARG A 229 -11.62 16.80 -12.92
CA ARG A 229 -12.70 17.02 -13.88
C ARG A 229 -12.69 15.86 -14.87
N MET A 230 -13.83 15.20 -15.02
CA MET A 230 -14.02 14.18 -16.05
C MET A 230 -14.41 14.86 -17.36
N VAL A 231 -13.74 14.48 -18.45
CA VAL A 231 -14.11 14.86 -19.83
C VAL A 231 -14.66 13.61 -20.51
N ARG A 232 -15.82 13.74 -21.16
CA ARG A 232 -16.40 12.69 -21.99
C ARG A 232 -16.65 13.25 -23.38
N ILE A 233 -16.26 12.50 -24.41
CA ILE A 233 -16.36 12.85 -25.83
C ILE A 233 -16.95 11.63 -26.54
N ASN A 234 -17.73 11.84 -27.60
CA ASN A 234 -18.44 10.78 -28.34
C ASN A 234 -19.53 10.06 -27.53
N GLU A 235 -20.24 10.82 -26.69
CA GLU A 235 -21.38 10.32 -25.91
C GLU A 235 -22.71 10.74 -26.53
N TYR A 236 -23.73 9.89 -26.36
CA TYR A 236 -25.09 10.23 -26.74
C TYR A 236 -25.68 11.26 -25.75
N PRO A 237 -26.24 12.39 -26.20
CA PRO A 237 -26.82 13.39 -25.31
C PRO A 237 -27.99 12.83 -24.50
N GLY A 238 -28.02 13.13 -23.19
CA GLY A 238 -29.08 12.64 -22.31
C GLY A 238 -29.05 13.29 -20.92
N PRO A 239 -29.95 12.86 -20.02
CA PRO A 239 -30.14 13.48 -18.71
C PRO A 239 -28.87 13.54 -17.85
N GLN A 240 -27.96 12.57 -18.01
CA GLN A 240 -26.66 12.55 -17.32
C GLN A 240 -25.78 13.76 -17.65
N PHE A 241 -26.03 14.44 -18.77
CA PHE A 241 -25.30 15.61 -19.26
C PHE A 241 -26.14 16.90 -19.20
N GLY A 242 -27.37 16.87 -18.68
CA GLY A 242 -28.26 18.03 -18.60
C GLY A 242 -28.71 18.56 -19.97
N VAL A 243 -28.71 17.72 -21.00
CA VAL A 243 -29.11 18.08 -22.37
C VAL A 243 -30.06 17.04 -22.97
N THR A 244 -30.79 17.44 -24.00
CA THR A 244 -31.65 16.58 -24.82
C THR A 244 -31.22 16.64 -26.27
N THR A 245 -31.27 15.51 -26.97
CA THR A 245 -31.03 15.46 -28.42
C THR A 245 -32.10 16.24 -29.18
N VAL A 246 -31.67 17.05 -30.15
CA VAL A 246 -32.55 17.78 -31.06
C VAL A 246 -32.46 17.12 -32.44
N GLY A 247 -33.47 16.34 -32.80
CA GLY A 247 -33.50 15.59 -34.06
C GLY A 247 -32.68 14.29 -34.01
N GLY A 248 -32.25 13.81 -35.19
CA GLY A 248 -31.43 12.62 -35.34
C GLY A 248 -29.92 12.90 -35.31
N GLY A 249 -29.12 11.85 -35.50
CA GLY A 249 -27.66 11.99 -35.64
C GLY A 249 -27.26 12.71 -36.92
N CYS A 250 -26.13 13.41 -36.87
CA CYS A 250 -25.53 14.14 -37.97
C CYS A 250 -24.08 13.68 -38.21
N CYS A 251 -23.52 13.79 -39.40
CA CYS A 251 -24.18 14.09 -40.67
C CYS A 251 -23.98 12.93 -41.64
N GLY A 252 -24.91 12.76 -42.58
CA GLY A 252 -24.73 11.80 -43.67
C GLY A 252 -23.48 12.11 -44.50
N ALA A 253 -23.04 11.15 -45.31
CA ALA A 253 -21.88 11.34 -46.17
C ALA A 253 -22.02 12.59 -47.08
N GLY A 254 -21.00 13.43 -47.08
CA GLY A 254 -20.96 14.67 -47.88
C GLY A 254 -21.77 15.85 -47.30
N VAL A 255 -22.46 15.67 -46.16
CA VAL A 255 -23.19 16.74 -45.49
C VAL A 255 -22.28 17.42 -44.46
N GLU A 256 -22.16 18.75 -44.53
CA GLU A 256 -21.35 19.55 -43.61
C GLU A 256 -22.20 20.23 -42.54
N GLN A 257 -21.66 20.28 -41.33
CA GLN A 257 -22.18 21.10 -40.24
C GLN A 257 -21.00 21.69 -39.47
N LEU A 258 -20.74 22.99 -39.60
CA LEU A 258 -19.64 23.61 -38.87
C LEU A 258 -19.92 23.62 -37.36
N ILE A 259 -18.90 23.30 -36.57
CA ILE A 259 -18.90 23.42 -35.11
C ILE A 259 -17.94 24.53 -34.67
N SER A 260 -18.25 25.20 -33.57
CA SER A 260 -17.35 26.20 -32.98
C SER A 260 -17.55 26.30 -31.47
N PHE A 261 -16.51 26.73 -30.75
CA PHE A 261 -16.63 27.06 -29.33
C PHE A 261 -17.29 28.43 -29.16
N THR A 262 -18.44 28.47 -28.48
CA THR A 262 -19.19 29.70 -28.18
C THR A 262 -18.84 30.31 -26.82
N ASP A 263 -18.22 29.55 -25.94
CA ASP A 263 -17.64 30.01 -24.67
C ASP A 263 -16.33 29.25 -24.39
N VAL A 264 -15.28 30.01 -24.07
CA VAL A 264 -13.93 29.50 -23.78
C VAL A 264 -13.42 30.02 -22.42
N SER A 265 -14.28 30.70 -21.65
CA SER A 265 -13.93 31.32 -20.36
C SER A 265 -13.45 30.31 -19.32
N ALA A 266 -13.85 29.04 -19.45
CA ALA A 266 -13.42 27.95 -18.57
C ALA A 266 -11.99 27.44 -18.85
N PHE A 267 -11.40 27.79 -20.00
CA PHE A 267 -10.06 27.35 -20.42
C PHE A 267 -9.31 28.45 -21.21
N PRO A 268 -9.10 29.63 -20.60
CA PRO A 268 -8.57 30.79 -21.31
C PRO A 268 -7.13 30.61 -21.82
N SER A 269 -6.34 29.76 -21.17
CA SER A 269 -4.95 29.45 -21.57
C SER A 269 -4.86 28.55 -22.81
N ALA A 270 -5.95 27.94 -23.26
CA ALA A 270 -5.96 27.12 -24.47
C ALA A 270 -5.83 27.95 -25.75
N ASN A 271 -5.97 29.28 -25.68
CA ASN A 271 -5.83 30.21 -26.79
C ASN A 271 -6.76 29.88 -28.00
N ILE A 272 -7.91 29.28 -27.74
CA ILE A 272 -8.90 28.92 -28.77
C ILE A 272 -9.64 30.20 -29.21
N LYS A 273 -9.75 30.41 -30.52
CA LYS A 273 -10.54 31.52 -31.09
C LYS A 273 -12.03 31.19 -31.02
N LYS A 274 -12.76 31.94 -30.19
CA LYS A 274 -14.23 31.85 -30.07
C LYS A 274 -14.92 32.06 -31.43
N ASN A 275 -15.96 31.28 -31.69
CA ASN A 275 -16.79 31.31 -32.91
C ASN A 275 -16.05 31.03 -34.23
N ALA A 276 -14.81 30.52 -34.19
CA ALA A 276 -14.15 30.04 -35.41
C ALA A 276 -14.75 28.68 -35.80
N GLY A 277 -15.44 28.62 -36.94
CA GLY A 277 -16.04 27.40 -37.46
C GLY A 277 -14.99 26.40 -37.94
N VAL A 278 -15.14 25.14 -37.54
CA VAL A 278 -14.36 24.00 -38.06
C VAL A 278 -15.31 22.94 -38.61
N THR A 279 -14.83 22.17 -39.59
CA THR A 279 -15.60 21.10 -40.24
C THR A 279 -15.91 19.97 -39.25
N SER A 280 -17.11 19.38 -39.38
CA SER A 280 -17.48 18.12 -38.73
C SER A 280 -17.61 16.95 -39.70
N GLN A 281 -17.21 17.12 -40.97
CA GLN A 281 -17.26 16.03 -41.94
C GLN A 281 -16.48 14.81 -41.45
N GLY A 282 -17.11 13.64 -41.55
CA GLY A 282 -16.55 12.38 -41.08
C GLY A 282 -16.68 12.15 -39.56
N LEU A 283 -17.22 13.10 -38.80
CA LEU A 283 -17.48 12.96 -37.37
C LEU A 283 -18.97 12.81 -37.13
N TRP A 284 -19.39 11.62 -36.67
CA TRP A 284 -20.77 11.43 -36.24
C TRP A 284 -21.03 12.16 -34.92
N HIS A 285 -22.10 12.95 -34.84
CA HIS A 285 -22.44 13.78 -33.69
C HIS A 285 -23.96 13.97 -33.57
N TYR A 286 -24.41 14.48 -32.43
CA TYR A 286 -25.83 14.70 -32.15
C TYR A 286 -26.06 16.16 -31.74
N PRO A 287 -26.81 16.96 -32.51
CA PRO A 287 -27.27 18.26 -32.06
C PRO A 287 -28.05 18.12 -30.75
N ALA A 288 -27.79 18.99 -29.78
CA ALA A 288 -28.40 18.93 -28.47
C ALA A 288 -28.80 20.33 -27.98
N SER A 289 -29.85 20.39 -27.18
CA SER A 289 -30.28 21.59 -26.45
C SER A 289 -30.13 21.35 -24.96
N ARG A 290 -29.81 22.41 -24.21
CA ARG A 290 -30.02 22.39 -22.76
C ARG A 290 -31.51 22.50 -22.51
N GLY A 291 -32.05 21.67 -21.62
CA GLY A 291 -33.38 21.92 -21.06
C GLY A 291 -33.37 23.28 -20.38
N THR A 292 -34.38 24.11 -20.67
CA THR A 292 -34.64 25.36 -19.94
C THR A 292 -35.09 25.08 -18.53
#